data_AF-A0A9N7R7H8-F1
#
_entry.id   AF-A0A9N7R7H8-F1
#
_cell.length_a   1.000
_cell.length_b   1.000
_cell.length_c   1.000
_cell.angle_alpha   90.00
_cell.angle_beta   90.00
_cell.angle_gamma   90.00
#
_symmetry.space_group_name_H-M   'P 1'
#
loop_
_entity.id
_entity.type
_entity.pdbx_description
1 polymer ?
#
loop_
_entity_poly.entity_id
_entity_poly.type
_entity_poly.pdbx_seq_one_letter_code
_entity_poly.pdbx_strand_id
1 'polypeptide(L)'
;MPATTGSVKSLIKKLLFHSSSIAAPKISPRQFSVNATIRPADSTRRNKSKRETQKQKQKAELLLKRRTRSARELDEEGFEKQYRNDKSAHVPVMLGEVLDAFASVPLKSFVDCTLGAGGHSAAIIEAHPEMELYVGLDVDPIAHEIAQTRINGILEKDSGLSRATLRVHTHLKNFKNIKSVLQDIDGNPLIPRVQGILMDLGMSSMQVNNSERGFSVLCDGPLDMRMNPQTSLKAEDILNLWPDAEVGRILRDYGEESNWFSLQKKIIRARSTGGLHSTRELVDLIRSSTSWTRGGRQGWIKTATRVFQALRIAVNDELNILKDSIYTCFGCLASGGRLAVITFHSLEDRIVKQSFLDIINQGADGGNDKNSKERHLVSNSSEKLISYDENEAWIKQMVCGPNACVLTKRPITPCELEERLNPRSRSAKLRVIEKV
;
A
#
# COMPACT_ATOMS: atom_id res chain seq x y z
N MET A 1 -44.50 24.47 15.52
CA MET A 1 -45.36 23.27 15.37
C MET A 1 -46.65 23.68 14.67
N PRO A 2 -47.30 22.84 13.84
CA PRO A 2 -46.85 21.80 12.89
C PRO A 2 -47.05 22.30 11.43
N ALA A 3 -46.34 21.87 10.38
CA ALA A 3 -46.27 20.57 9.68
C ALA A 3 -47.58 20.11 9.02
N THR A 4 -47.57 19.98 7.67
CA THR A 4 -48.17 18.92 6.83
C THR A 4 -47.98 19.31 5.35
N THR A 5 -47.20 18.65 4.47
CA THR A 5 -47.12 17.27 3.92
C THR A 5 -48.20 16.88 2.91
N GLY A 6 -47.75 16.39 1.74
CA GLY A 6 -48.46 15.45 0.86
C GLY A 6 -48.91 16.08 -0.47
N SER A 7 -48.18 15.99 -1.59
CA SER A 7 -47.86 14.82 -2.43
C SER A 7 -49.09 14.13 -3.05
N VAL A 8 -49.05 13.89 -4.37
CA VAL A 8 -49.15 12.55 -5.02
C VAL A 8 -49.73 12.63 -6.46
N LYS A 9 -48.91 12.13 -7.42
CA LYS A 9 -49.18 11.39 -8.71
C LYS A 9 -50.16 12.01 -9.74
N SER A 10 -49.92 11.94 -11.06
CA SER A 10 -49.99 10.74 -11.94
C SER A 10 -49.99 11.26 -13.40
N LEU A 11 -49.07 10.90 -14.32
CA LEU A 11 -49.09 9.76 -15.26
C LEU A 11 -49.83 10.00 -16.63
N ILE A 12 -49.17 9.56 -17.72
CA ILE A 12 -49.68 9.15 -19.06
C ILE A 12 -49.84 10.21 -20.19
N LYS A 13 -49.07 10.09 -21.29
CA LYS A 13 -49.47 9.62 -22.67
C LYS A 13 -48.39 9.99 -23.73
N LYS A 14 -47.61 9.02 -24.23
CA LYS A 14 -47.65 8.34 -25.56
C LYS A 14 -47.13 9.11 -26.79
N LEU A 15 -45.99 8.57 -27.24
CA LEU A 15 -45.36 8.40 -28.55
C LEU A 15 -46.25 8.22 -29.82
N LEU A 16 -45.70 8.73 -30.95
CA LEU A 16 -45.72 8.26 -32.36
C LEU A 16 -47.01 8.53 -33.19
N PHE A 17 -47.03 8.84 -34.50
CA PHE A 17 -46.22 8.42 -35.66
C PHE A 17 -46.67 9.18 -36.95
N HIS A 18 -45.87 9.08 -38.06
CA HIS A 18 -46.20 9.21 -39.50
C HIS A 18 -46.34 10.63 -40.13
N SER A 19 -46.06 10.92 -41.41
CA SER A 19 -45.24 10.43 -42.56
C SER A 19 -45.72 11.21 -43.82
N SER A 20 -44.99 11.12 -44.96
CA SER A 20 -45.36 11.53 -46.36
C SER A 20 -44.93 12.96 -46.79
N SER A 21 -44.52 13.30 -48.04
CA SER A 21 -44.40 12.65 -49.36
C SER A 21 -43.40 13.45 -50.26
N ILE A 22 -42.51 12.83 -51.05
CA ILE A 22 -42.48 12.61 -52.53
C ILE A 22 -42.18 13.84 -53.43
N ALA A 23 -41.05 13.80 -54.19
CA ALA A 23 -40.98 13.86 -55.68
C ALA A 23 -39.52 13.92 -56.22
N ALA A 24 -39.27 13.27 -57.38
CA ALA A 24 -37.99 13.13 -58.10
C ALA A 24 -38.09 13.76 -59.53
N PRO A 25 -37.18 13.49 -60.50
CA PRO A 25 -35.81 13.98 -60.68
C PRO A 25 -35.59 14.76 -62.01
N LYS A 26 -34.41 15.36 -62.23
CA LYS A 26 -33.91 15.75 -63.57
C LYS A 26 -32.45 15.32 -63.77
N ILE A 27 -32.20 14.70 -64.92
CA ILE A 27 -30.92 14.16 -65.40
C ILE A 27 -30.22 15.23 -66.25
N SER A 28 -28.88 15.33 -66.17
CA SER A 28 -28.02 15.74 -67.29
C SER A 28 -26.63 15.08 -67.17
N PRO A 29 -25.86 14.91 -68.27
CA PRO A 29 -24.89 13.82 -68.39
C PRO A 29 -23.41 14.25 -68.34
N ARG A 30 -22.59 13.27 -67.95
CA ARG A 30 -21.17 13.04 -68.28
C ARG A 30 -20.13 14.10 -67.91
N GLN A 31 -19.21 13.70 -67.04
CA GLN A 31 -17.77 13.77 -67.34
C GLN A 31 -17.02 12.64 -66.62
N PHE A 32 -16.18 11.93 -67.37
CA PHE A 32 -15.30 10.86 -66.92
C PHE A 32 -14.20 11.44 -66.02
N SER A 33 -13.90 10.77 -64.90
CA SER A 33 -12.52 10.65 -64.45
C SER A 33 -12.32 9.35 -63.65
N VAL A 34 -11.16 8.77 -63.91
CA VAL A 34 -10.65 7.47 -63.47
C VAL A 34 -10.43 7.47 -61.96
N ASN A 35 -10.80 6.39 -61.25
CA ASN A 35 -9.95 5.80 -60.20
C ASN A 35 -10.48 4.49 -59.62
N ALA A 36 -9.55 3.58 -59.37
CA ALA A 36 -9.71 2.19 -59.04
C ALA A 36 -10.49 1.92 -57.73
N THR A 37 -11.32 0.89 -57.78
CA THR A 37 -12.06 0.33 -56.65
C THR A 37 -11.11 -0.37 -55.67
N ILE A 38 -10.80 0.27 -54.53
CA ILE A 38 -10.28 -0.43 -53.34
C ILE A 38 -11.43 -0.62 -52.36
N ARG A 39 -11.79 -1.88 -52.07
CA ARG A 39 -12.80 -2.25 -51.07
C ARG A 39 -12.33 -1.86 -49.65
N PRO A 40 -13.21 -1.38 -48.75
CA PRO A 40 -12.84 -1.09 -47.37
C PRO A 40 -12.86 -2.38 -46.56
N ALA A 41 -11.72 -3.04 -46.43
CA ALA A 41 -11.56 -4.25 -45.62
C ALA A 41 -10.49 -4.06 -44.53
N ASP A 42 -10.61 -3.03 -43.66
CA ASP A 42 -9.59 -2.86 -42.62
C ASP A 42 -10.05 -2.25 -41.27
N SER A 43 -11.33 -1.87 -41.11
CA SER A 43 -11.84 -1.35 -39.83
C SER A 43 -12.34 -2.45 -38.87
N THR A 44 -12.87 -3.54 -39.39
CA THR A 44 -13.41 -4.67 -38.60
C THR A 44 -12.33 -5.62 -38.09
N ARG A 45 -11.26 -5.86 -38.86
CA ARG A 45 -10.10 -6.67 -38.42
C ARG A 45 -9.30 -6.00 -37.31
N ARG A 46 -9.04 -4.69 -37.41
CA ARG A 46 -8.39 -3.90 -36.34
C ARG A 46 -9.18 -3.90 -35.03
N ASN A 47 -10.51 -3.81 -35.10
CA ASN A 47 -11.36 -3.85 -33.90
C ASN A 47 -11.48 -5.26 -33.28
N LYS A 48 -11.46 -6.33 -34.09
CA LYS A 48 -11.44 -7.71 -33.59
C LYS A 48 -10.10 -8.05 -32.92
N SER A 49 -8.99 -7.69 -33.55
CA SER A 49 -7.63 -7.83 -33.00
C SER A 49 -7.48 -7.07 -31.67
N LYS A 50 -7.88 -5.80 -31.59
CA LYS A 50 -7.84 -5.03 -30.32
C LYS A 50 -8.68 -5.66 -29.21
N ARG A 51 -9.86 -6.21 -29.52
CA ARG A 51 -10.72 -6.91 -28.55
C ARG A 51 -10.10 -8.22 -28.06
N GLU A 52 -9.46 -8.99 -28.93
CA GLU A 52 -8.74 -10.22 -28.55
C GLU A 52 -7.52 -9.91 -27.67
N THR A 53 -6.72 -8.89 -28.01
CA THR A 53 -5.60 -8.44 -27.16
C THR A 53 -6.07 -7.98 -25.79
N GLN A 54 -7.20 -7.27 -25.71
CA GLN A 54 -7.76 -6.81 -24.44
C GLN A 54 -8.29 -7.97 -23.59
N LYS A 55 -8.94 -8.97 -24.20
CA LYS A 55 -9.35 -10.21 -23.50
C LYS A 55 -8.15 -11.02 -23.00
N GLN A 56 -7.10 -11.15 -23.79
CA GLN A 56 -5.86 -11.80 -23.37
C GLN A 56 -5.18 -11.06 -22.21
N LYS A 57 -5.14 -9.72 -22.27
CA LYS A 57 -4.62 -8.88 -21.19
C LYS A 57 -5.43 -9.05 -19.89
N GLN A 58 -6.76 -9.07 -19.99
CA GLN A 58 -7.64 -9.32 -18.84
C GLN A 58 -7.43 -10.73 -18.25
N LYS A 59 -7.33 -11.76 -19.09
CA LYS A 59 -7.05 -13.13 -18.64
C LYS A 59 -5.69 -13.24 -17.94
N ALA A 60 -4.66 -12.61 -18.49
CA ALA A 60 -3.32 -12.57 -17.89
C ALA A 60 -3.31 -11.81 -16.55
N GLU A 61 -4.01 -10.67 -16.46
CA GLU A 61 -4.15 -9.92 -15.22
C GLU A 61 -4.90 -10.72 -14.14
N LEU A 62 -5.95 -11.44 -14.53
CA LEU A 62 -6.73 -12.28 -13.61
C LEU A 62 -5.90 -13.47 -13.10
N LEU A 63 -5.12 -14.11 -13.98
CA LEU A 63 -4.16 -15.13 -13.59
C LEU A 63 -3.04 -14.59 -12.70
N LEU A 64 -2.57 -13.35 -12.95
CA LEU A 64 -1.58 -12.69 -12.10
C LEU A 64 -2.15 -12.42 -10.71
N LYS A 65 -3.36 -11.86 -10.62
CA LYS A 65 -4.07 -11.64 -9.36
C LYS A 65 -4.26 -12.94 -8.58
N ARG A 66 -4.65 -14.03 -9.23
CA ARG A 66 -4.75 -15.36 -8.60
C ARG A 66 -3.41 -15.88 -8.07
N ARG A 67 -2.30 -15.55 -8.74
CA ARG A 67 -0.95 -15.97 -8.30
C ARG A 67 -0.48 -15.18 -7.08
N THR A 68 -0.78 -13.88 -7.02
CA THR A 68 -0.39 -12.99 -5.91
C THR A 68 -1.34 -13.08 -4.73
N ARG A 69 -2.61 -13.38 -4.96
CA ARG A 69 -3.60 -13.47 -3.90
C ARG A 69 -3.28 -14.62 -2.94
N SER A 70 -3.45 -14.32 -1.66
CA SER A 70 -3.37 -15.30 -0.58
C SER A 70 -4.37 -16.43 -0.82
N ALA A 71 -3.92 -17.66 -0.54
CA ALA A 71 -4.79 -18.83 -0.55
C ALA A 71 -5.44 -19.06 0.83
N ARG A 72 -5.12 -18.23 1.82
CA ARG A 72 -5.63 -18.34 3.19
C ARG A 72 -7.12 -17.99 3.22
N GLU A 73 -7.89 -18.89 3.82
CA GLU A 73 -9.26 -18.60 4.22
C GLU A 73 -9.23 -17.79 5.52
N LEU A 74 -9.99 -16.70 5.56
CA LEU A 74 -10.18 -15.96 6.80
C LEU A 74 -11.22 -16.69 7.65
N ASP A 75 -10.90 -16.89 8.91
CA ASP A 75 -11.88 -17.32 9.92
C ASP A 75 -12.86 -16.16 10.18
N GLU A 76 -14.03 -16.21 9.54
CA GLU A 76 -15.08 -15.20 9.70
C GLU A 76 -15.61 -15.14 11.13
N GLU A 77 -15.70 -16.28 11.82
CA GLU A 77 -16.29 -16.36 13.16
C GLU A 77 -15.34 -15.81 14.22
N GLY A 78 -14.05 -16.18 14.14
CA GLY A 78 -12.98 -15.57 14.94
C GLY A 78 -12.82 -14.07 14.66
N PHE A 79 -12.91 -13.67 13.37
CA PHE A 79 -12.90 -12.27 12.96
C PHE A 79 -14.04 -11.48 13.61
N GLU A 80 -15.27 -12.01 13.57
CA GLU A 80 -16.42 -11.33 14.18
C GLU A 80 -16.32 -11.28 15.71
N LYS A 81 -15.91 -12.38 16.34
CA LYS A 81 -15.82 -12.47 17.81
C LYS A 81 -14.77 -11.53 18.39
N GLN A 82 -13.62 -11.40 17.72
CA GLN A 82 -12.49 -10.60 18.22
C GLN A 82 -12.59 -9.11 17.83
N TYR A 83 -13.24 -8.77 16.70
CA TYR A 83 -13.18 -7.42 16.14
C TYR A 83 -14.54 -6.74 15.87
N ARG A 84 -15.69 -7.41 16.07
CA ARG A 84 -17.02 -6.81 15.83
C ARG A 84 -17.63 -6.12 17.05
N ASN A 85 -17.33 -6.60 18.26
CA ASN A 85 -17.90 -6.07 19.50
C ASN A 85 -17.24 -4.77 19.99
N ASP A 86 -16.10 -4.42 19.44
CA ASP A 86 -15.41 -3.17 19.73
C ASP A 86 -15.21 -2.41 18.42
N LYS A 87 -16.00 -1.36 18.20
CA LYS A 87 -15.86 -0.49 17.01
C LYS A 87 -14.47 0.19 16.95
N SER A 88 -13.65 0.06 18.00
CA SER A 88 -12.25 0.50 18.06
C SER A 88 -11.23 -0.61 17.78
N ALA A 89 -11.61 -1.90 17.77
CA ALA A 89 -10.71 -3.02 17.52
C ALA A 89 -10.35 -3.12 16.02
N HIS A 90 -9.25 -2.48 15.65
CA HIS A 90 -8.70 -2.54 14.30
C HIS A 90 -8.08 -3.92 14.01
N VAL A 91 -8.54 -4.58 12.95
CA VAL A 91 -7.98 -5.85 12.45
C VAL A 91 -6.66 -5.56 11.72
N PRO A 92 -5.54 -6.17 12.13
CA PRO A 92 -4.27 -6.03 11.42
C PRO A 92 -4.39 -6.53 9.97
N VAL A 93 -3.77 -5.82 9.04
CA VAL A 93 -3.86 -6.15 7.61
C VAL A 93 -3.02 -7.38 7.32
N MET A 94 -3.56 -8.39 6.64
CA MET A 94 -2.85 -9.62 6.30
C MET A 94 -2.24 -10.33 7.53
N LEU A 95 -2.96 -10.32 8.67
CA LEU A 95 -2.49 -10.90 9.93
C LEU A 95 -2.01 -12.34 9.78
N GLY A 96 -2.81 -13.16 9.09
CA GLY A 96 -2.51 -14.57 8.88
C GLY A 96 -1.24 -14.78 8.04
N GLU A 97 -1.10 -14.02 6.95
CA GLU A 97 0.09 -14.09 6.10
C GLU A 97 1.35 -13.60 6.81
N VAL A 98 1.22 -12.64 7.73
CA VAL A 98 2.33 -12.21 8.58
C VAL A 98 2.74 -13.34 9.54
N LEU A 99 1.78 -14.01 10.19
CA LEU A 99 2.09 -15.16 11.05
C LEU A 99 2.77 -16.29 10.24
N ASP A 100 2.25 -16.63 9.07
CA ASP A 100 2.83 -17.65 8.19
C ASP A 100 4.27 -17.28 7.76
N ALA A 101 4.54 -15.99 7.55
CA ALA A 101 5.87 -15.51 7.18
C ALA A 101 6.94 -15.80 8.25
N PHE A 102 6.55 -15.93 9.52
CA PHE A 102 7.46 -16.18 10.63
C PHE A 102 7.29 -17.56 11.30
N ALA A 103 6.27 -18.34 10.92
CA ALA A 103 5.94 -19.63 11.55
C ALA A 103 7.11 -20.63 11.59
N SER A 104 7.91 -20.70 10.52
CA SER A 104 9.07 -21.60 10.43
C SER A 104 10.38 -21.01 11.01
N VAL A 105 10.34 -19.77 11.51
CA VAL A 105 11.51 -19.12 12.12
C VAL A 105 11.43 -19.28 13.64
N PRO A 106 12.48 -19.80 14.32
CA PRO A 106 12.53 -19.84 15.77
C PRO A 106 12.70 -18.40 16.31
N LEU A 107 11.58 -17.74 16.58
CA LEU A 107 11.49 -16.28 16.65
C LEU A 107 11.85 -15.75 18.04
N LYS A 108 13.07 -16.05 18.52
CA LYS A 108 13.57 -15.61 19.83
C LYS A 108 13.67 -14.09 19.96
N SER A 109 13.83 -13.38 18.86
CA SER A 109 13.79 -11.92 18.86
C SER A 109 13.06 -11.36 17.65
N PHE A 110 12.20 -10.37 17.92
CA PHE A 110 11.33 -9.77 16.92
C PHE A 110 11.28 -8.25 17.06
N VAL A 111 11.29 -7.55 15.92
CA VAL A 111 11.14 -6.10 15.85
C VAL A 111 9.92 -5.73 15.01
N ASP A 112 8.97 -5.03 15.60
CA ASP A 112 7.89 -4.35 14.89
C ASP A 112 8.29 -2.89 14.64
N CYS A 113 8.62 -2.56 13.40
CA CYS A 113 9.05 -1.20 13.02
C CYS A 113 7.90 -0.19 12.93
N THR A 114 6.66 -0.66 12.99
CA THR A 114 5.44 0.11 12.75
C THR A 114 4.37 -0.39 13.71
N LEU A 115 4.71 -0.31 14.99
CA LEU A 115 3.98 -0.89 16.11
C LEU A 115 2.47 -0.61 16.02
N GLY A 116 2.09 0.59 15.61
CA GLY A 116 0.70 1.00 15.46
C GLY A 116 -0.04 0.80 16.78
N ALA A 117 -1.23 0.19 16.73
CA ALA A 117 -1.97 -0.18 17.93
C ALA A 117 -1.52 -1.53 18.55
N GLY A 118 -0.41 -2.12 18.09
CA GLY A 118 0.14 -3.38 18.61
C GLY A 118 -0.61 -4.64 18.17
N GLY A 119 -1.36 -4.58 17.07
CA GLY A 119 -2.20 -5.70 16.62
C GLY A 119 -1.41 -6.87 16.02
N HIS A 120 -0.46 -6.58 15.13
CA HIS A 120 0.48 -7.60 14.63
C HIS A 120 1.39 -8.10 15.74
N SER A 121 1.90 -7.17 16.56
CA SER A 121 2.78 -7.46 17.68
C SER A 121 2.16 -8.43 18.68
N ALA A 122 0.91 -8.18 19.08
CA ALA A 122 0.14 -9.04 19.96
C ALA A 122 0.08 -10.48 19.44
N ALA A 123 -0.34 -10.65 18.18
CA ALA A 123 -0.49 -11.97 17.58
C ALA A 123 0.85 -12.69 17.42
N ILE A 124 1.92 -11.98 17.08
CA ILE A 124 3.27 -12.55 16.97
C ILE A 124 3.80 -13.00 18.33
N ILE A 125 3.64 -12.19 19.39
CA ILE A 125 4.02 -12.56 20.76
C ILE A 125 3.21 -13.76 21.27
N GLU A 126 1.93 -13.85 20.90
CA GLU A 126 1.07 -14.99 21.25
C GLU A 126 1.50 -16.27 20.50
N ALA A 127 1.81 -16.16 19.21
CA ALA A 127 2.19 -17.29 18.35
C ALA A 127 3.59 -17.86 18.64
N HIS A 128 4.49 -17.05 19.23
CA HIS A 128 5.88 -17.41 19.51
C HIS A 128 6.20 -17.38 21.01
N PRO A 129 5.76 -18.39 21.80
CA PRO A 129 6.04 -18.48 23.23
C PRO A 129 7.54 -18.60 23.56
N GLU A 130 8.37 -18.98 22.59
CA GLU A 130 9.84 -19.05 22.71
C GLU A 130 10.54 -17.69 22.62
N MET A 131 9.80 -16.60 22.38
CA MET A 131 10.35 -15.26 22.23
C MET A 131 11.00 -14.76 23.52
N GLU A 132 12.22 -14.25 23.42
CA GLU A 132 13.03 -13.73 24.53
C GLU A 132 13.16 -12.20 24.48
N LEU A 133 13.07 -11.60 23.28
CA LEU A 133 13.19 -10.17 23.06
C LEU A 133 12.15 -9.67 22.05
N TYR A 134 11.37 -8.68 22.46
CA TYR A 134 10.46 -7.95 21.58
C TYR A 134 10.81 -6.46 21.58
N VAL A 135 10.87 -5.84 20.41
CA VAL A 135 11.07 -4.40 20.24
C VAL A 135 9.99 -3.81 19.33
N GLY A 136 9.25 -2.82 19.81
CA GLY A 136 8.26 -2.06 19.04
C GLY A 136 8.70 -0.61 18.81
N LEU A 137 8.55 -0.12 17.59
CA LEU A 137 8.86 1.26 17.18
C LEU A 137 7.61 1.91 16.59
N ASP A 138 7.28 3.11 17.07
CA ASP A 138 6.32 3.99 16.41
C ASP A 138 6.75 5.45 16.54
N VAL A 139 6.23 6.30 15.67
CA VAL A 139 6.42 7.75 15.76
C VAL A 139 5.23 8.47 16.37
N ASP A 140 4.09 7.79 16.49
CA ASP A 140 2.83 8.32 16.97
C ASP A 140 2.60 7.97 18.46
N PRO A 141 2.55 8.97 19.36
CA PRO A 141 2.36 8.75 20.79
C PRO A 141 1.04 8.04 21.12
N ILE A 142 -0.04 8.30 20.39
CA ILE A 142 -1.35 7.69 20.64
C ILE A 142 -1.32 6.20 20.30
N ALA A 143 -0.71 5.86 19.16
CA ALA A 143 -0.59 4.47 18.72
C ALA A 143 0.25 3.67 19.73
N HIS A 144 1.38 4.23 20.14
CA HIS A 144 2.28 3.65 21.11
C HIS A 144 1.61 3.36 22.46
N GLU A 145 0.82 4.28 23.01
CA GLU A 145 0.09 4.08 24.27
C GLU A 145 -0.91 2.92 24.19
N ILE A 146 -1.66 2.83 23.08
CA ILE A 146 -2.61 1.73 22.84
C ILE A 146 -1.86 0.40 22.72
N ALA A 147 -0.73 0.38 22.00
CA ALA A 147 0.08 -0.82 21.84
C ALA A 147 0.67 -1.29 23.16
N GLN A 148 1.17 -0.39 24.00
CA GLN A 148 1.68 -0.73 25.33
C GLN A 148 0.59 -1.37 26.20
N THR A 149 -0.61 -0.77 26.22
CA THR A 149 -1.76 -1.33 26.95
C THR A 149 -2.11 -2.74 26.46
N ARG A 150 -2.14 -2.94 25.14
CA ARG A 150 -2.44 -4.23 24.53
C ARG A 150 -1.37 -5.29 24.86
N ILE A 151 -0.09 -4.94 24.72
CA ILE A 151 1.02 -5.87 24.99
C ILE A 151 1.05 -6.23 26.47
N ASN A 152 0.93 -5.27 27.38
CA ASN A 152 0.87 -5.53 28.82
C ASN A 152 -0.29 -6.45 29.19
N GLY A 153 -1.47 -6.23 28.59
CA GLY A 153 -2.63 -7.10 28.82
C GLY A 153 -2.45 -8.55 28.36
N ILE A 154 -1.54 -8.82 27.41
CA ILE A 154 -1.17 -10.19 26.99
C ILE A 154 -0.19 -10.79 28.00
N LEU A 155 0.80 -10.01 28.44
CA LEU A 155 1.79 -10.44 29.43
C LEU A 155 1.14 -10.76 30.79
N GLU A 156 0.13 -10.01 31.21
CA GLU A 156 -0.59 -10.22 32.49
C GLU A 156 -1.51 -11.44 32.47
N LYS A 157 -2.08 -11.79 31.32
CA LYS A 157 -2.97 -12.97 31.19
C LYS A 157 -2.20 -14.29 31.25
N ASP A 158 -0.90 -14.27 30.96
CA ASP A 158 -0.04 -15.45 30.96
C ASP A 158 0.41 -15.79 32.39
N SER A 159 -0.53 -16.26 33.23
CA SER A 159 -0.32 -16.56 34.65
C SER A 159 0.54 -17.81 34.94
N GLY A 160 1.31 -18.31 33.97
CA GLY A 160 2.13 -19.51 34.13
C GLY A 160 3.26 -19.66 33.11
N LEU A 161 4.44 -19.14 33.47
CA LEU A 161 5.78 -19.54 33.03
C LEU A 161 6.24 -19.24 31.58
N SER A 162 5.38 -19.16 30.56
CA SER A 162 5.90 -19.09 29.17
C SER A 162 6.48 -17.73 28.77
N ARG A 163 5.84 -16.60 29.14
CA ARG A 163 6.29 -15.25 28.71
C ARG A 163 6.93 -14.42 29.83
N ALA A 164 7.13 -15.01 31.01
CA ALA A 164 7.68 -14.30 32.17
C ALA A 164 9.12 -13.76 31.94
N THR A 165 9.86 -14.33 30.98
CA THR A 165 11.23 -13.94 30.63
C THR A 165 11.31 -13.03 29.41
N LEU A 166 10.19 -12.75 28.72
CA LEU A 166 10.16 -11.92 27.52
C LEU A 166 10.51 -10.47 27.88
N ARG A 167 11.63 -9.97 27.32
CA ARG A 167 12.01 -8.57 27.43
C ARG A 167 11.27 -7.75 26.37
N VAL A 168 10.39 -6.87 26.82
CA VAL A 168 9.58 -6.01 25.94
C VAL A 168 10.11 -4.58 26.00
N HIS A 169 10.49 -4.05 24.84
CA HIS A 169 10.90 -2.67 24.67
C HIS A 169 9.99 -1.98 23.65
N THR A 170 9.44 -0.81 23.99
CA THR A 170 8.64 0.01 23.08
C THR A 170 9.22 1.42 23.05
N HIS A 171 9.40 1.99 21.87
CA HIS A 171 10.06 3.28 21.69
C HIS A 171 9.30 4.20 20.74
N LEU A 172 9.14 5.46 21.17
CA LEU A 172 8.67 6.57 20.33
C LEU A 172 9.78 7.07 19.40
N LYS A 173 10.23 6.21 18.50
CA LYS A 173 11.30 6.49 17.53
C LYS A 173 10.87 6.00 16.15
N ASN A 174 11.27 6.75 15.12
CA ASN A 174 11.11 6.30 13.74
C ASN A 174 11.97 5.05 13.48
N PHE A 175 11.47 4.11 12.68
CA PHE A 175 12.16 2.85 12.37
C PHE A 175 13.52 3.01 11.69
N LYS A 176 13.84 4.18 11.11
CA LYS A 176 15.22 4.51 10.68
C LYS A 176 16.26 4.38 11.79
N ASN A 177 15.82 4.44 13.05
CA ASN A 177 16.65 4.33 14.24
C ASN A 177 16.72 2.88 14.78
N ILE A 178 16.23 1.87 14.07
CA ILE A 178 16.24 0.48 14.53
C ILE A 178 17.63 0.03 15.01
N LYS A 179 18.69 0.36 14.25
CA LYS A 179 20.06 -0.04 14.60
C LYS A 179 20.50 0.55 15.93
N SER A 180 20.29 1.84 16.17
CA SER A 180 20.68 2.48 17.43
C SER A 180 19.83 1.97 18.60
N VAL A 181 18.52 1.77 18.40
CA VAL A 181 17.64 1.19 19.42
C VAL A 181 18.10 -0.20 19.83
N LEU A 182 18.44 -1.06 18.88
CA LEU A 182 18.94 -2.40 19.19
C LEU A 182 20.28 -2.34 19.96
N GLN A 183 21.21 -1.47 19.53
CA GLN A 183 22.48 -1.28 20.23
C GLN A 183 22.30 -0.80 21.67
N ASP A 184 21.36 0.11 21.91
CA ASP A 184 21.04 0.63 23.25
C ASP A 184 20.52 -0.48 24.18
N ILE A 185 19.75 -1.45 23.65
CA ILE A 185 19.16 -2.55 24.43
C ILE A 185 20.20 -3.62 24.80
N ASP A 186 21.07 -3.99 23.85
CA ASP A 186 21.99 -5.12 24.03
C ASP A 186 23.31 -4.71 24.71
N GLY A 187 23.61 -3.41 24.79
CA GLY A 187 24.86 -2.88 25.35
C GLY A 187 26.13 -3.31 24.60
N ASN A 188 25.96 -4.02 23.47
CA ASN A 188 27.02 -4.58 22.66
C ASN A 188 27.31 -3.64 21.47
N PRO A 189 28.58 -3.28 21.21
CA PRO A 189 28.94 -2.47 20.05
C PRO A 189 28.68 -3.16 18.70
N LEU A 190 28.54 -4.49 18.67
CA LEU A 190 28.17 -5.24 17.46
C LEU A 190 26.66 -5.13 17.19
N ILE A 191 26.27 -5.10 15.92
CA ILE A 191 24.86 -5.00 15.51
C ILE A 191 24.10 -6.23 16.06
N PRO A 192 23.10 -6.04 16.94
CA PRO A 192 22.29 -7.15 17.44
C PRO A 192 21.57 -7.82 16.28
N ARG A 193 21.62 -9.15 16.25
CA ARG A 193 21.05 -9.94 15.16
C ARG A 193 19.69 -10.47 15.57
N VAL A 194 18.63 -9.88 15.01
CA VAL A 194 17.24 -10.29 15.29
C VAL A 194 16.74 -11.35 14.30
N GLN A 195 15.80 -12.20 14.72
CA GLN A 195 15.27 -13.27 13.87
C GLN A 195 14.12 -12.80 12.97
N GLY A 196 13.32 -11.82 13.41
CA GLY A 196 12.27 -11.26 12.57
C GLY A 196 12.13 -9.76 12.68
N ILE A 197 11.80 -9.14 11.56
CA ILE A 197 11.46 -7.72 11.47
C ILE A 197 10.21 -7.57 10.62
N LEU A 198 9.22 -6.84 11.12
CA LEU A 198 8.02 -6.45 10.39
C LEU A 198 8.00 -4.94 10.14
N MET A 199 7.58 -4.54 8.93
CA MET A 199 7.23 -3.18 8.57
C MET A 199 5.85 -3.15 7.90
N ASP A 200 4.80 -2.77 8.63
CA ASP A 200 3.46 -2.47 8.13
C ASP A 200 3.33 -0.97 7.81
N LEU A 201 3.62 -0.61 6.55
CA LEU A 201 3.77 0.80 6.16
C LEU A 201 2.43 1.56 6.12
N GLY A 202 2.50 2.88 6.07
CA GLY A 202 1.33 3.74 5.89
C GLY A 202 0.76 4.27 7.20
N MET A 203 -0.54 4.56 7.20
CA MET A 203 -1.20 5.31 8.29
C MET A 203 -1.97 4.37 9.20
N SER A 204 -1.98 4.65 10.50
CA SER A 204 -2.83 3.95 11.47
C SER A 204 -4.28 4.42 11.39
N SER A 205 -5.21 3.63 11.92
CA SER A 205 -6.63 4.03 12.01
C SER A 205 -6.79 5.23 12.93
N MET A 206 -5.97 5.34 13.97
CA MET A 206 -6.00 6.47 14.92
C MET A 206 -5.68 7.78 14.21
N GLN A 207 -4.79 7.75 13.21
CA GLN A 207 -4.45 8.91 12.38
C GLN A 207 -5.56 9.27 11.40
N VAL A 208 -6.19 8.28 10.76
CA VAL A 208 -7.23 8.53 9.73
C VAL A 208 -8.58 8.90 10.35
N ASN A 209 -8.94 8.29 11.48
CA ASN A 209 -10.23 8.49 12.13
C ASN A 209 -10.27 9.77 12.99
N ASN A 210 -9.12 10.28 13.42
CA ASN A 210 -9.02 11.56 14.10
C ASN A 210 -8.90 12.70 13.08
N SER A 211 -9.97 13.46 12.89
CA SER A 211 -10.00 14.59 11.96
C SER A 211 -8.93 15.65 12.24
N GLU A 212 -8.58 15.88 13.51
CA GLU A 212 -7.56 16.85 13.92
C GLU A 212 -6.16 16.50 13.43
N ARG A 213 -5.94 15.26 12.97
CA ARG A 213 -4.67 14.83 12.37
C ARG A 213 -4.56 15.15 10.89
N GLY A 214 -5.66 15.52 10.22
CA GLY A 214 -5.65 16.00 8.84
C GLY A 214 -5.42 14.94 7.75
N PHE A 215 -5.44 13.65 8.06
CA PHE A 215 -5.21 12.58 7.07
C PHE A 215 -6.46 12.20 6.27
N SER A 216 -7.66 12.53 6.76
CA SER A 216 -8.91 12.12 6.12
C SER A 216 -9.28 13.01 4.94
N VAL A 217 -9.61 12.39 3.81
CA VAL A 217 -10.21 13.07 2.64
C VAL A 217 -11.69 13.40 2.87
N LEU A 218 -12.33 12.69 3.79
CA LEU A 218 -13.79 12.75 3.99
C LEU A 218 -14.21 13.60 5.18
N CYS A 219 -13.38 13.60 6.23
CA CYS A 219 -13.61 14.37 7.45
C CYS A 219 -12.75 15.65 7.41
N ASP A 220 -13.38 16.78 7.71
CA ASP A 220 -12.70 18.07 7.73
C ASP A 220 -11.83 18.23 8.98
N GLY A 221 -10.69 18.89 8.84
CA GLY A 221 -9.70 19.13 9.88
C GLY A 221 -8.55 20.00 9.37
N PRO A 222 -7.55 20.29 10.22
CA PRO A 222 -6.39 21.08 9.82
C PRO A 222 -5.52 20.34 8.79
N LEU A 223 -4.80 21.09 7.95
CA LEU A 223 -3.79 20.54 7.03
C LEU A 223 -2.49 20.17 7.78
N ASP A 224 -2.57 19.16 8.65
CA ASP A 224 -1.45 18.70 9.47
C ASP A 224 -0.67 17.56 8.79
N MET A 225 -1.23 16.34 8.79
CA MET A 225 -0.65 15.11 8.22
C MET A 225 0.68 14.64 8.82
N ARG A 226 1.14 15.18 9.96
CA ARG A 226 2.31 14.66 10.67
C ARG A 226 1.96 13.35 11.38
N MET A 227 2.74 12.30 11.13
CA MET A 227 2.64 11.04 11.87
C MET A 227 3.17 11.21 13.30
N ASN A 228 4.26 11.98 13.45
CA ASN A 228 4.73 12.47 14.75
C ASN A 228 4.30 13.93 14.96
N PRO A 229 3.33 14.21 15.86
CA PRO A 229 2.86 15.57 16.13
C PRO A 229 3.94 16.55 16.62
N GLN A 230 5.10 16.07 17.08
CA GLN A 230 6.23 16.88 17.54
C GLN A 230 7.14 17.38 16.39
N THR A 231 6.98 16.88 15.17
CA THR A 231 7.73 17.38 14.01
C THR A 231 7.20 18.75 13.57
N SER A 232 8.03 19.60 12.95
CA SER A 232 7.63 20.98 12.66
C SER A 232 6.81 21.14 11.38
N LEU A 233 7.14 20.40 10.31
CA LEU A 233 6.56 20.57 8.98
C LEU A 233 5.14 20.01 8.90
N LYS A 234 4.15 20.83 8.54
CA LYS A 234 2.77 20.43 8.26
C LYS A 234 2.47 20.42 6.76
N ALA A 235 1.38 19.77 6.35
CA ALA A 235 0.88 19.84 4.98
C ALA A 235 0.50 21.28 4.57
N GLU A 236 0.02 22.08 5.52
CA GLU A 236 -0.26 23.51 5.37
C GLU A 236 0.99 24.29 4.90
N ASP A 237 2.13 24.05 5.54
CA ASP A 237 3.40 24.71 5.22
C ASP A 237 3.84 24.38 3.79
N ILE A 238 3.67 23.13 3.38
CA ILE A 238 3.97 22.69 2.01
C ILE A 238 3.10 23.45 1.01
N LEU A 239 1.80 23.50 1.24
CA LEU A 239 0.86 24.11 0.30
C LEU A 239 1.02 25.63 0.21
N ASN A 240 1.33 26.29 1.33
CA ASN A 240 1.37 27.75 1.42
C ASN A 240 2.76 28.34 1.24
N LEU A 241 3.84 27.64 1.62
CA LEU A 241 5.19 28.23 1.72
C LEU A 241 6.23 27.60 0.79
N TRP A 242 6.08 26.33 0.38
CA TRP A 242 7.09 25.70 -0.48
C TRP A 242 7.17 26.36 -1.87
N PRO A 243 8.34 26.33 -2.52
CA PRO A 243 8.48 26.78 -3.89
C PRO A 243 7.48 26.08 -4.82
N ASP A 244 6.92 26.83 -5.76
CA ASP A 244 5.93 26.34 -6.72
C ASP A 244 6.36 25.02 -7.36
N ALA A 245 7.61 24.95 -7.83
CA ALA A 245 8.19 23.78 -8.48
C ALA A 245 8.18 22.54 -7.57
N GLU A 246 8.42 22.71 -6.27
CA GLU A 246 8.41 21.61 -5.30
C GLU A 246 6.99 21.10 -5.02
N VAL A 247 6.01 22.00 -4.93
CA VAL A 247 4.58 21.59 -4.85
C VAL A 247 4.21 20.78 -6.10
N GLY A 248 4.62 21.23 -7.29
CA GLY A 248 4.40 20.49 -8.53
C GLY A 248 5.08 19.11 -8.52
N ARG A 249 6.33 19.04 -8.02
CA ARG A 249 7.12 17.81 -7.92
C ARG A 249 6.43 16.78 -7.04
N ILE A 250 6.01 17.13 -5.82
CA ILE A 250 5.39 16.14 -4.92
C ILE A 250 4.06 15.62 -5.48
N LEU A 251 3.24 16.49 -6.10
CA LEU A 251 1.98 16.07 -6.71
C LEU A 251 2.21 15.08 -7.86
N ARG A 252 3.24 15.33 -8.68
CA ARG A 252 3.62 14.47 -9.81
C ARG A 252 4.25 13.16 -9.33
N ASP A 253 5.25 13.24 -8.45
CA ASP A 253 6.15 12.12 -8.16
C ASP A 253 5.64 11.28 -6.97
N TYR A 254 5.13 11.93 -5.92
CA TYR A 254 4.58 11.23 -4.74
C TYR A 254 3.09 10.92 -4.87
N GLY A 255 2.34 11.77 -5.58
CA GLY A 255 0.93 11.54 -5.87
C GLY A 255 0.69 10.67 -7.10
N GLU A 256 1.69 10.50 -7.98
CA GLU A 256 1.50 9.97 -9.34
C GLU A 256 0.31 10.66 -10.06
N GLU A 257 0.05 11.95 -9.79
CA GLU A 257 -1.13 12.67 -10.29
C GLU A 257 -0.89 13.22 -11.71
N SER A 258 -1.73 12.81 -12.65
CA SER A 258 -1.64 13.24 -14.06
C SER A 258 -1.90 14.73 -14.27
N ASN A 259 -2.81 15.32 -13.50
CA ASN A 259 -3.21 16.73 -13.58
C ASN A 259 -2.42 17.62 -12.61
N TRP A 260 -1.24 17.15 -12.16
CA TRP A 260 -0.41 17.82 -11.16
C TRP A 260 -0.15 19.29 -11.50
N PHE A 261 0.13 19.61 -12.77
CA PHE A 261 0.47 20.97 -13.19
C PHE A 261 -0.71 21.93 -13.06
N SER A 262 -1.93 21.50 -13.39
CA SER A 262 -3.12 22.32 -13.22
C SER A 262 -3.47 22.50 -11.74
N LEU A 263 -3.31 21.45 -10.93
CA LEU A 263 -3.55 21.51 -9.48
C LEU A 263 -2.55 22.45 -8.79
N GLN A 264 -1.27 22.30 -9.11
CA GLN A 264 -0.19 23.17 -8.65
C GLN A 264 -0.52 24.65 -8.91
N LYS A 265 -0.87 25.02 -10.15
CA LYS A 265 -1.26 26.40 -10.48
C LYS A 265 -2.42 26.94 -9.63
N LYS A 266 -3.40 26.09 -9.34
CA LYS A 266 -4.56 26.49 -8.52
C LYS A 266 -4.21 26.63 -7.04
N ILE A 267 -3.38 25.72 -6.51
CA ILE A 267 -2.86 25.82 -5.14
C ILE A 267 -2.07 27.12 -4.98
N ILE A 268 -1.15 27.41 -5.91
CA ILE A 268 -0.36 28.65 -5.90
C ILE A 268 -1.28 29.87 -5.98
N ARG A 269 -2.31 29.84 -6.84
CA ARG A 269 -3.29 30.93 -6.93
C ARG A 269 -4.05 31.12 -5.61
N ALA A 270 -4.39 30.06 -4.88
CA ALA A 270 -5.07 30.15 -3.59
C ALA A 270 -4.24 30.92 -2.54
N ARG A 271 -2.90 30.92 -2.65
CA ARG A 271 -2.02 31.71 -1.77
C ARG A 271 -2.33 33.21 -1.81
N SER A 272 -2.74 33.73 -2.98
CA SER A 272 -3.11 35.14 -3.13
C SER A 272 -4.40 35.54 -2.39
N THR A 273 -5.20 34.57 -1.96
CA THR A 273 -6.47 34.76 -1.24
C THR A 273 -6.40 34.23 0.19
N GLY A 274 -5.20 34.14 0.77
CA GLY A 274 -4.98 33.69 2.15
C GLY A 274 -4.31 32.33 2.29
N GLY A 275 -4.33 31.49 1.26
CA GLY A 275 -3.80 30.13 1.31
C GLY A 275 -4.87 29.06 1.54
N LEU A 276 -4.42 27.86 1.89
CA LEU A 276 -5.27 26.72 2.27
C LEU A 276 -4.95 26.34 3.72
N HIS A 277 -5.96 26.20 4.57
CA HIS A 277 -5.80 25.95 6.01
C HIS A 277 -6.52 24.69 6.50
N SER A 278 -7.50 24.20 5.73
CA SER A 278 -8.28 23.00 6.08
C SER A 278 -8.26 21.93 4.98
N THR A 279 -8.46 20.67 5.39
CA THR A 279 -8.60 19.56 4.43
C THR A 279 -9.82 19.77 3.54
N ARG A 280 -10.90 20.39 4.01
CA ARG A 280 -12.06 20.76 3.19
C ARG A 280 -11.74 21.76 2.10
N GLU A 281 -11.00 22.83 2.41
CA GLU A 281 -10.58 23.81 1.39
C GLU A 281 -9.75 23.16 0.28
N LEU A 282 -8.81 22.29 0.66
CA LEU A 282 -8.02 21.53 -0.30
C LEU A 282 -8.90 20.60 -1.15
N VAL A 283 -9.83 19.88 -0.53
CA VAL A 283 -10.76 18.99 -1.25
C VAL A 283 -11.66 19.78 -2.22
N ASP A 284 -12.15 20.95 -1.83
CA ASP A 284 -12.99 21.79 -2.68
C ASP A 284 -12.20 22.38 -3.85
N LEU A 285 -10.94 22.78 -3.62
CA LEU A 285 -10.01 23.15 -4.69
C LEU A 285 -9.82 21.98 -5.67
N ILE A 286 -9.61 20.76 -5.19
CA ILE A 286 -9.44 19.56 -6.03
C ILE A 286 -10.71 19.29 -6.84
N ARG A 287 -11.89 19.32 -6.20
CA ARG A 287 -13.18 19.14 -6.86
C ARG A 287 -13.39 20.12 -8.01
N SER A 288 -13.06 21.41 -7.79
CA SER A 288 -13.13 22.43 -8.84
C SER A 288 -12.14 22.22 -10.00
N SER A 289 -11.13 21.37 -9.80
CA SER A 289 -10.01 21.13 -10.73
C SER A 289 -10.18 19.87 -11.55
N THR A 290 -10.95 18.91 -11.05
CA THR A 290 -11.28 17.68 -11.78
C THR A 290 -12.44 17.91 -12.73
N SER A 291 -12.17 17.80 -14.04
CA SER A 291 -13.23 17.83 -15.05
C SER A 291 -14.14 16.60 -14.90
N TRP A 292 -15.46 16.81 -14.98
CA TRP A 292 -16.48 15.76 -14.87
C TRP A 292 -16.31 14.63 -15.90
N THR A 293 -15.59 14.89 -17.00
CA THR A 293 -15.35 13.95 -18.10
C THR A 293 -14.26 12.92 -17.83
N ARG A 294 -13.31 13.18 -16.92
CA ARG A 294 -12.23 12.23 -16.58
C ARG A 294 -12.54 11.51 -15.26
N GLY A 295 -13.20 10.36 -15.34
CA GLY A 295 -13.35 9.43 -14.21
C GLY A 295 -14.73 9.35 -13.55
N GLY A 296 -15.74 10.02 -14.11
CA GLY A 296 -17.13 10.00 -13.61
C GLY A 296 -17.30 10.71 -12.26
N ARG A 297 -18.44 10.47 -11.59
CA ARG A 297 -18.85 11.14 -10.32
C ARG A 297 -17.83 11.02 -9.18
N GLN A 298 -16.92 10.04 -9.25
CA GLN A 298 -15.92 9.71 -8.23
C GLN A 298 -14.47 10.08 -8.61
N GLY A 299 -14.24 10.73 -9.76
CA GLY A 299 -12.90 11.07 -10.24
C GLY A 299 -12.12 11.98 -9.28
N TRP A 300 -12.83 12.91 -8.62
CA TRP A 300 -12.25 13.82 -7.63
C TRP A 300 -11.73 13.10 -6.38
N ILE A 301 -12.37 12.02 -5.93
CA ILE A 301 -11.90 11.24 -4.76
C ILE A 301 -10.55 10.62 -5.05
N LYS A 302 -10.36 10.02 -6.24
CA LYS A 302 -9.07 9.44 -6.63
C LYS A 302 -7.97 10.49 -6.68
N THR A 303 -8.31 11.68 -7.18
CA THR A 303 -7.39 12.82 -7.23
C THR A 303 -7.04 13.28 -5.81
N ALA A 304 -8.04 13.43 -4.94
CA ALA A 304 -7.85 13.79 -3.54
C ALA A 304 -7.00 12.76 -2.79
N THR A 305 -7.24 11.47 -2.96
CA THR A 305 -6.39 10.41 -2.38
C THR A 305 -4.93 10.54 -2.81
N ARG A 306 -4.66 10.83 -4.09
CA ARG A 306 -3.30 11.04 -4.61
C ARG A 306 -2.63 12.30 -4.06
N VAL A 307 -3.38 13.40 -3.96
CA VAL A 307 -2.86 14.67 -3.41
C VAL A 307 -2.56 14.50 -1.91
N PHE A 308 -3.46 13.88 -1.15
CA PHE A 308 -3.26 13.62 0.27
C PHE A 308 -2.08 12.66 0.48
N GLN A 309 -1.95 11.61 -0.34
CA GLN A 309 -0.78 10.73 -0.34
C GLN A 309 0.51 11.52 -0.61
N ALA A 310 0.52 12.42 -1.59
CA ALA A 310 1.69 13.23 -1.92
C ALA A 310 2.14 14.12 -0.75
N LEU A 311 1.18 14.78 -0.11
CA LEU A 311 1.43 15.63 1.05
C LEU A 311 1.91 14.80 2.24
N ARG A 312 1.24 13.69 2.54
CA ARG A 312 1.62 12.76 3.61
C ARG A 312 3.06 12.29 3.47
N ILE A 313 3.41 11.80 2.28
CA ILE A 313 4.77 11.34 1.95
C ILE A 313 5.78 12.48 2.14
N ALA A 314 5.46 13.70 1.69
CA ALA A 314 6.35 14.84 1.78
C ALA A 314 6.54 15.33 3.22
N VAL A 315 5.47 15.39 4.01
CA VAL A 315 5.50 15.78 5.43
C VAL A 315 6.36 14.83 6.26
N ASN A 316 6.24 13.53 6.01
CA ASN A 316 6.86 12.49 6.85
C ASN A 316 8.13 11.89 6.25
N ASP A 317 8.60 12.40 5.10
CA ASP A 317 9.76 11.91 4.35
C ASP A 317 9.75 10.39 4.11
N GLU A 318 8.56 9.82 3.89
CA GLU A 318 8.30 8.38 4.03
C GLU A 318 9.17 7.53 3.09
N LEU A 319 9.30 7.94 1.83
CA LEU A 319 9.98 7.15 0.80
C LEU A 319 11.50 7.12 0.99
N ASN A 320 12.10 8.23 1.40
CA ASN A 320 13.54 8.30 1.65
C ASN A 320 13.89 7.48 2.88
N ILE A 321 13.12 7.67 3.96
CA ILE A 321 13.25 6.89 5.19
C ILE A 321 13.11 5.39 4.91
N LEU A 322 12.10 4.98 4.14
CA LEU A 322 11.88 3.58 3.77
C LEU A 322 13.09 2.98 3.05
N LYS A 323 13.61 3.70 2.04
CA LYS A 323 14.70 3.22 1.20
C LYS A 323 15.93 2.82 2.03
N ASP A 324 16.36 3.68 2.95
CA ASP A 324 17.54 3.45 3.78
C ASP A 324 17.27 2.44 4.91
N SER A 325 16.04 2.44 5.43
CA SER A 325 15.65 1.55 6.53
C SER A 325 15.60 0.09 6.11
N ILE A 326 15.22 -0.24 4.87
CA ILE A 326 15.23 -1.63 4.40
C ILE A 326 16.62 -2.26 4.51
N TYR A 327 17.66 -1.54 4.08
CA TYR A 327 19.05 -2.01 4.20
C TYR A 327 19.50 -2.12 5.66
N THR A 328 19.10 -1.14 6.47
CA THR A 328 19.43 -1.12 7.91
C THR A 328 18.77 -2.30 8.64
N CYS A 329 17.47 -2.55 8.40
CA CYS A 329 16.73 -3.69 8.93
C CYS A 329 17.36 -5.01 8.48
N PHE A 330 17.65 -5.17 7.19
CA PHE A 330 18.31 -6.38 6.68
C PHE A 330 19.71 -6.60 7.31
N GLY A 331 20.45 -5.51 7.56
CA GLY A 331 21.72 -5.54 8.28
C GLY A 331 21.59 -6.09 9.71
N CYS A 332 20.47 -5.77 10.39
CA CYS A 332 20.15 -6.21 11.74
C CYS A 332 19.63 -7.66 11.82
N LEU A 333 19.36 -8.34 10.70
CA LEU A 333 18.92 -9.74 10.76
C LEU A 333 20.06 -10.71 11.11
N ALA A 334 19.71 -11.78 11.83
CA ALA A 334 20.47 -13.02 11.94
C ALA A 334 20.42 -13.81 10.62
N SER A 335 21.35 -14.75 10.42
CA SER A 335 21.20 -15.79 9.39
C SER A 335 19.96 -16.62 9.70
N GLY A 336 19.17 -16.94 8.67
CA GLY A 336 17.83 -17.51 8.78
C GLY A 336 16.73 -16.51 9.18
N GLY A 337 17.09 -15.26 9.50
CA GLY A 337 16.12 -14.24 9.91
C GLY A 337 15.36 -13.64 8.73
N ARG A 338 14.13 -13.18 8.97
CA ARG A 338 13.22 -12.65 7.94
C ARG A 338 12.85 -11.18 8.15
N LEU A 339 12.79 -10.44 7.05
CA LEU A 339 12.18 -9.11 6.98
C LEU A 339 10.90 -9.20 6.13
N ALA A 340 9.77 -8.95 6.78
CA ALA A 340 8.45 -8.84 6.16
C ALA A 340 8.04 -7.36 6.04
N VAL A 341 7.56 -6.95 4.87
CA VAL A 341 7.13 -5.58 4.59
C VAL A 341 5.77 -5.58 3.91
N ILE A 342 4.78 -4.92 4.52
CA ILE A 342 3.47 -4.64 3.93
C ILE A 342 3.49 -3.22 3.38
N THR A 343 3.11 -3.07 2.11
CA THR A 343 3.05 -1.79 1.41
C THR A 343 1.63 -1.52 0.93
N PHE A 344 1.21 -0.25 0.86
CA PHE A 344 -0.17 0.13 0.51
C PHE A 344 -0.26 0.93 -0.79
N HIS A 345 0.87 1.38 -1.33
CA HIS A 345 0.90 2.01 -2.65
C HIS A 345 2.10 1.60 -3.51
N SER A 346 2.00 1.95 -4.78
CA SER A 346 2.99 1.63 -5.84
C SER A 346 4.41 2.10 -5.52
N LEU A 347 4.55 3.30 -4.95
CA LEU A 347 5.85 3.89 -4.63
C LEU A 347 6.63 3.07 -3.58
N GLU A 348 6.01 2.73 -2.45
CA GLU A 348 6.57 1.86 -1.43
C GLU A 348 6.93 0.48 -2.00
N ASP A 349 5.97 -0.20 -2.65
CA ASP A 349 6.16 -1.55 -3.20
C ASP A 349 7.33 -1.60 -4.20
N ARG A 350 7.50 -0.55 -4.98
CA ARG A 350 8.61 -0.41 -5.93
C ARG A 350 9.95 -0.30 -5.21
N ILE A 351 10.02 0.51 -4.15
CA ILE A 351 11.24 0.66 -3.33
C ILE A 351 11.58 -0.67 -2.67
N VAL A 352 10.63 -1.32 -1.99
CA VAL A 352 10.86 -2.61 -1.31
C VAL A 352 11.33 -3.67 -2.29
N LYS A 353 10.65 -3.80 -3.44
CA LYS A 353 11.04 -4.74 -4.48
C LYS A 353 12.47 -4.47 -4.98
N GLN A 354 12.81 -3.21 -5.27
CA GLN A 354 14.12 -2.87 -5.80
C GLN A 354 15.21 -3.13 -4.76
N SER A 355 15.03 -2.68 -3.52
CA SER A 355 16.00 -2.93 -2.44
C SER A 355 16.22 -4.42 -2.19
N PHE A 356 15.17 -5.24 -2.23
CA PHE A 356 15.31 -6.70 -2.08
C PHE A 356 16.10 -7.32 -3.23
N LEU A 357 15.87 -6.87 -4.47
CA LEU A 357 16.65 -7.31 -5.63
C LEU A 357 18.10 -6.84 -5.55
N ASP A 358 18.36 -5.63 -5.06
CA ASP A 358 19.71 -5.11 -4.88
C ASP A 358 20.46 -5.92 -3.81
N ILE A 359 19.82 -6.21 -2.67
CA ILE A 359 20.38 -7.02 -1.58
C ILE A 359 20.83 -8.41 -2.07
N ILE A 360 20.00 -9.12 -2.84
CA ILE A 360 20.39 -10.45 -3.34
C ILE A 360 21.55 -10.39 -4.36
N ASN A 361 21.74 -9.25 -5.05
CA ASN A 361 22.78 -9.10 -6.06
C ASN A 361 24.12 -8.59 -5.50
N GLN A 362 24.15 -8.00 -4.30
CA GLN A 362 25.35 -7.38 -3.70
C GLN A 362 26.49 -8.37 -3.35
N GLY A 363 26.32 -9.67 -3.57
CA GLY A 363 27.40 -10.67 -3.45
C GLY A 363 28.05 -11.10 -4.78
N ALA A 364 27.62 -10.55 -5.92
CA ALA A 364 28.07 -10.99 -7.25
C ALA A 364 29.29 -10.24 -7.82
N ASP A 365 29.69 -9.11 -7.25
CA ASP A 365 30.71 -8.19 -7.81
C ASP A 365 32.17 -8.49 -7.39
N GLY A 366 32.46 -9.74 -7.00
CA GLY A 366 33.82 -10.19 -6.65
C GLY A 366 34.69 -10.69 -7.81
N GLY A 367 34.27 -10.54 -9.07
CA GLY A 367 34.99 -11.08 -10.23
C GLY A 367 34.72 -10.28 -11.50
N ASN A 368 35.70 -9.47 -11.88
CA ASN A 368 35.71 -8.69 -13.11
C ASN A 368 35.93 -9.63 -14.31
N ASP A 369 34.86 -10.26 -14.82
CA ASP A 369 34.89 -10.93 -16.12
C ASP A 369 33.69 -10.49 -16.98
N LYS A 370 33.99 -9.66 -17.97
CA LYS A 370 33.01 -8.95 -18.83
C LYS A 370 32.40 -9.82 -19.93
N ASN A 371 32.34 -11.15 -19.74
CA ASN A 371 31.89 -12.09 -20.77
C ASN A 371 30.90 -13.17 -20.27
N SER A 372 29.93 -12.80 -19.42
CA SER A 372 28.81 -13.69 -19.08
C SER A 372 27.46 -12.97 -19.16
N LYS A 373 27.04 -12.66 -20.40
CA LYS A 373 25.65 -12.22 -20.71
C LYS A 373 24.62 -13.36 -20.71
N GLU A 374 24.94 -14.51 -20.13
CA GLU A 374 23.97 -15.51 -19.68
C GLU A 374 24.01 -15.54 -18.16
N ARG A 375 23.15 -14.72 -17.55
CA ARG A 375 22.90 -14.81 -16.11
C ARG A 375 22.35 -16.21 -15.85
N HIS A 376 23.10 -16.98 -15.06
CA HIS A 376 22.56 -18.08 -14.28
C HIS A 376 21.43 -17.51 -13.39
N LEU A 377 20.22 -17.47 -13.93
CA LEU A 377 19.07 -17.93 -13.18
C LEU A 377 19.47 -19.32 -12.72
N VAL A 378 20.00 -19.42 -11.51
CA VAL A 378 20.10 -20.71 -10.84
C VAL A 378 18.66 -21.13 -10.65
N SER A 379 18.15 -21.80 -11.67
CA SER A 379 17.12 -22.80 -11.54
C SER A 379 17.75 -23.93 -10.72
N ASN A 380 17.93 -23.69 -9.41
CA ASN A 380 17.90 -24.76 -8.42
C ASN A 380 16.45 -25.23 -8.27
N SER A 381 15.77 -25.42 -9.39
CA SER A 381 14.77 -26.47 -9.56
C SER A 381 15.58 -27.75 -9.68
N SER A 382 15.89 -28.42 -8.57
CA SER A 382 15.91 -29.89 -8.43
C SER A 382 16.45 -30.40 -7.09
N GLU A 383 17.33 -29.69 -6.35
CA GLU A 383 17.99 -30.31 -5.17
C GLU A 383 17.87 -29.53 -3.84
N LYS A 384 17.09 -28.45 -3.83
CA LYS A 384 16.51 -27.88 -2.60
C LYS A 384 14.98 -27.92 -2.64
N LEU A 385 14.42 -29.03 -3.14
CA LEU A 385 13.08 -29.47 -2.73
C LEU A 385 13.22 -30.14 -1.36
N ILE A 386 13.71 -29.38 -0.38
CA ILE A 386 13.70 -29.80 1.03
C ILE A 386 12.23 -29.95 1.41
N SER A 387 11.92 -31.03 2.10
CA SER A 387 10.60 -31.39 2.65
C SER A 387 9.74 -30.14 2.87
N TYR A 388 8.62 -30.03 2.15
CA TYR A 388 7.64 -29.00 2.45
C TYR A 388 7.23 -29.17 3.90
N ASP A 389 7.80 -28.34 4.78
CA ASP A 389 7.17 -28.02 6.04
C ASP A 389 5.82 -27.40 5.68
N GLU A 390 4.72 -27.94 6.22
CA GLU A 390 3.38 -27.41 5.99
C GLU A 390 3.32 -25.91 6.32
N ASN A 391 4.19 -25.45 7.22
CA ASN A 391 4.34 -24.06 7.64
C ASN A 391 4.89 -23.11 6.56
N GLU A 392 5.43 -23.61 5.44
CA GLU A 392 6.01 -22.79 4.36
C GLU A 392 5.23 -22.85 3.03
N ALA A 393 4.01 -23.41 3.04
CA ALA A 393 3.18 -23.58 1.83
C ALA A 393 2.86 -22.26 1.09
N TRP A 394 3.01 -21.11 1.75
CA TRP A 394 2.82 -19.79 1.15
C TRP A 394 3.95 -19.38 0.18
N ILE A 395 5.13 -20.00 0.28
CA ILE A 395 6.30 -19.71 -0.57
C ILE A 395 6.11 -20.36 -1.94
N LYS A 396 5.51 -19.61 -2.88
CA LYS A 396 5.26 -20.11 -4.25
C LYS A 396 6.50 -20.03 -5.15
N GLN A 397 7.26 -18.95 -5.04
CA GLN A 397 8.42 -18.67 -5.89
C GLN A 397 9.42 -17.79 -5.14
N MET A 398 10.65 -18.30 -5.00
CA MET A 398 11.76 -17.56 -4.41
C MET A 398 12.79 -17.11 -5.45
N VAL A 399 13.59 -16.12 -5.10
CA VAL A 399 14.79 -15.69 -5.84
C VAL A 399 15.92 -15.51 -4.85
N CYS A 400 16.98 -16.30 -4.97
CA CYS A 400 18.10 -16.27 -4.04
C CYS A 400 19.36 -15.68 -4.70
N GLY A 401 20.15 -15.01 -3.87
CA GLY A 401 21.53 -14.64 -4.13
C GLY A 401 22.44 -15.19 -3.03
N PRO A 402 23.73 -14.78 -2.99
CA PRO A 402 24.71 -15.37 -2.07
C PRO A 402 24.38 -15.21 -0.58
N ASN A 403 23.80 -14.07 -0.19
CA ASN A 403 23.59 -13.69 1.21
C ASN A 403 22.10 -13.55 1.60
N ALA A 404 21.17 -13.80 0.68
CA ALA A 404 19.75 -13.56 0.90
C ALA A 404 18.84 -14.31 -0.10
N CYS A 405 17.62 -14.59 0.32
CA CYS A 405 16.55 -15.16 -0.51
C CYS A 405 15.27 -14.33 -0.41
N VAL A 406 14.79 -13.79 -1.54
CA VAL A 406 13.45 -13.19 -1.64
C VAL A 406 12.43 -14.32 -1.71
N LEU A 407 11.63 -14.50 -0.66
CA LEU A 407 10.64 -15.59 -0.55
C LEU A 407 9.35 -15.28 -1.34
N THR A 408 9.09 -14.01 -1.62
CA THR A 408 7.94 -13.53 -2.39
C THR A 408 8.37 -12.85 -3.69
N LYS A 409 8.79 -13.64 -4.69
CA LYS A 409 9.12 -13.11 -6.04
C LYS A 409 8.01 -12.20 -6.59
N ARG A 410 6.77 -12.55 -6.30
CA ARG A 410 5.59 -11.70 -6.48
C ARG A 410 5.01 -11.42 -5.09
N PRO A 411 4.50 -10.20 -4.83
CA PRO A 411 3.95 -9.88 -3.53
C PRO A 411 2.71 -10.74 -3.26
N ILE A 412 2.48 -11.05 -1.99
CA ILE A 412 1.22 -11.64 -1.54
C ILE A 412 0.22 -10.49 -1.38
N THR A 413 -1.02 -10.68 -1.84
CA THR A 413 -2.11 -9.72 -1.69
C THR A 413 -3.27 -10.36 -0.92
N PRO A 414 -4.08 -9.59 -0.19
CA PRO A 414 -5.19 -10.14 0.58
C PRO A 414 -6.19 -10.93 -0.24
N CYS A 415 -6.92 -11.82 0.43
CA CYS A 415 -8.03 -12.53 -0.17
C CYS A 415 -9.24 -11.60 -0.34
N GLU A 416 -10.19 -12.02 -1.19
CA GLU A 416 -11.36 -11.19 -1.56
C GLU A 416 -12.29 -10.92 -0.36
N LEU A 417 -12.33 -11.87 0.57
CA LEU A 417 -13.06 -11.74 1.83
C LEU A 417 -12.42 -10.70 2.74
N GLU A 418 -11.08 -10.68 2.84
CA GLU A 418 -10.36 -9.66 3.63
C GLU A 418 -10.60 -8.27 3.08
N GLU A 419 -10.51 -8.08 1.76
CA GLU A 419 -10.71 -6.77 1.14
C GLU A 419 -12.13 -6.22 1.39
N ARG A 420 -13.10 -7.11 1.63
CA ARG A 420 -14.49 -6.76 1.95
C ARG A 420 -14.65 -6.38 3.42
N LEU A 421 -14.07 -7.18 4.32
CA LEU A 421 -14.19 -7.01 5.77
C LEU A 421 -13.27 -5.89 6.31
N ASN A 422 -12.08 -5.75 5.73
CA ASN A 422 -11.08 -4.74 6.08
C ASN A 422 -10.70 -3.93 4.82
N PRO A 423 -11.44 -2.85 4.49
CA PRO A 423 -11.16 -2.06 3.28
C PRO A 423 -9.74 -1.48 3.18
N ARG A 424 -9.00 -1.39 4.30
CA ARG A 424 -7.60 -0.95 4.33
C ARG A 424 -6.66 -1.95 3.67
N SER A 425 -7.02 -3.24 3.64
CA SER A 425 -6.19 -4.28 3.02
C SER A 425 -6.22 -4.23 1.49
N ARG A 426 -7.20 -3.55 0.86
CA ARG A 426 -7.41 -3.59 -0.61
C ARG A 426 -6.16 -3.34 -1.47
N SER A 427 -5.26 -2.47 -1.01
CA SER A 427 -4.02 -2.14 -1.74
C SER A 427 -2.77 -2.78 -1.13
N ALA A 428 -2.94 -3.57 -0.08
CA ALA A 428 -1.86 -4.18 0.67
C ALA A 428 -1.10 -5.21 -0.18
N LYS A 429 0.21 -5.19 -0.02
CA LYS A 429 1.14 -6.12 -0.65
C LYS A 429 2.23 -6.49 0.34
N LEU A 430 2.27 -7.77 0.70
CA LEU A 430 3.31 -8.33 1.55
C LEU A 430 4.49 -8.82 0.70
N ARG A 431 5.70 -8.41 1.08
CA ARG A 431 6.97 -8.94 0.59
C ARG A 431 7.80 -9.45 1.75
N VAL A 432 8.60 -10.48 1.49
CA VAL A 432 9.42 -11.16 2.50
C VAL A 432 10.77 -11.52 1.89
N ILE A 433 11.84 -11.18 2.61
CA ILE A 433 13.22 -11.57 2.32
C ILE A 433 13.82 -12.25 3.54
N GLU A 434 14.58 -13.31 3.32
CA GLU A 434 15.32 -14.06 4.32
C GLU A 434 16.83 -13.83 4.13
N LYS A 435 17.56 -13.74 5.23
CA LYS A 435 19.02 -13.64 5.23
C LYS A 435 19.65 -15.02 5.30
N VAL A 436 20.61 -15.29 4.41
CA VAL A 436 21.34 -16.57 4.35
C VAL A 436 22.62 -16.49 5.15
#